data_AF-A0A9P7G5J3-F1
#
_entry.id   AF-A0A9P7G5J3-F1
#
_cell.length_a   1.000
_cell.length_b   1.000
_cell.length_c   1.000
_cell.angle_alpha   90.00
_cell.angle_beta   90.00
_cell.angle_gamma   90.00
#
_symmetry.space_group_name_H-M   'P 1'
#
loop_
_entity.id
_entity.type
_entity.pdbx_description
1 polymer ?
#
loop_
_entity_poly.entity_id
_entity_poly.type
_entity_poly.pdbx_seq_one_letter_code
_entity_poly.pdbx_strand_id
1 'polypeptide(L)'
;MNNTEPVHMGVPDPPLKEDFCSSIPQKYHPWADTVCNPSEFEKLPEHHPFDVDIELEEGKTPPFGPIYHLTPVKCDAVAEYVTNNLQCGHI
;
A
#
# COMPACT_ATOMS: atom_id res chain seq x y z
N MET A 1 7.30 12.35 -46.11
CA MET A 1 6.08 11.60 -45.73
C MET A 1 6.49 10.59 -44.69
N ASN A 2 5.91 10.78 -43.51
CA ASN A 2 6.21 10.11 -42.26
C ASN A 2 5.96 8.60 -42.37
N ASN A 3 6.66 7.82 -41.56
CA ASN A 3 6.09 6.69 -40.83
C ASN A 3 7.01 6.43 -39.62
N THR A 4 6.84 7.24 -38.59
CA THR A 4 7.33 6.92 -37.24
C THR A 4 6.39 5.85 -36.72
N GLU A 5 6.85 4.60 -36.68
CA GLU A 5 6.13 3.53 -36.00
C GLU A 5 6.00 3.88 -34.51
N PRO A 6 4.83 3.64 -33.88
CA PRO A 6 4.67 3.90 -32.47
C PRO A 6 5.65 3.00 -31.71
N VAL A 7 6.48 3.63 -30.87
CA VAL A 7 7.31 2.91 -29.91
C VAL A 7 6.35 2.04 -29.09
N HIS A 8 6.36 0.74 -29.35
CA HIS A 8 5.76 -0.22 -28.44
C HIS A 8 6.54 -0.08 -27.15
N MET A 9 5.99 0.70 -26.20
CA MET A 9 6.34 0.58 -24.80
C MET A 9 6.09 -0.89 -24.49
N GLY A 10 7.18 -1.67 -24.49
CA GLY A 10 7.15 -3.07 -24.11
C GLY A 10 6.40 -3.12 -22.80
N VAL A 11 5.39 -3.97 -22.75
CA VAL A 11 4.82 -4.39 -21.47
C VAL A 11 6.03 -4.72 -20.59
N PRO A 12 6.21 -4.08 -19.42
CA PRO A 12 7.32 -4.44 -18.56
C PRO A 12 7.22 -5.95 -18.34
N ASP A 13 8.33 -6.65 -18.58
CA ASP A 13 8.38 -8.09 -18.32
C ASP A 13 7.79 -8.33 -16.93
N PRO A 14 6.82 -9.25 -16.78
CA PRO A 14 6.25 -9.52 -15.47
C PRO A 14 7.41 -9.79 -14.52
N PRO A 15 7.43 -9.15 -13.33
CA PRO A 15 8.53 -9.31 -12.40
C PRO A 15 8.74 -10.81 -12.19
N LEU A 16 9.99 -11.26 -12.38
CA LEU A 16 10.39 -12.63 -12.07
C LEU A 16 9.86 -12.92 -10.67
N LYS A 17 9.06 -13.97 -10.52
CA LYS A 17 8.56 -14.38 -9.21
C LYS A 17 9.79 -14.66 -8.33
N GLU A 18 10.11 -13.73 -7.45
CA GLU A 18 11.19 -13.90 -6.49
C GLU A 18 10.81 -15.05 -5.56
N ASP A 19 11.71 -16.03 -5.44
CA ASP A 19 11.45 -17.22 -4.66
C ASP A 19 11.70 -16.93 -3.18
N PHE A 20 10.67 -16.39 -2.50
CA PHE A 20 10.71 -15.99 -1.09
C PHE A 20 10.89 -17.19 -0.14
N CYS A 21 10.77 -18.43 -0.64
CA CYS A 21 11.04 -19.63 0.15
C CYS A 21 12.47 -19.66 0.74
N SER A 22 13.41 -18.93 0.12
CA SER A 22 14.78 -18.80 0.63
C SER A 22 14.91 -17.91 1.89
N SER A 23 13.97 -16.98 2.10
CA SER A 23 14.01 -16.00 3.20
C SER A 23 13.15 -16.38 4.40
N ILE A 24 12.29 -17.41 4.28
CA ILE A 24 11.37 -17.83 5.35
C ILE A 24 11.57 -19.31 5.74
N PRO A 25 11.33 -19.69 7.01
CA PRO A 25 11.38 -21.09 7.45
C PRO A 25 10.49 -22.01 6.63
N GLN A 26 10.93 -23.26 6.41
CA GLN A 26 10.22 -24.25 5.59
C GLN A 26 8.76 -24.47 5.99
N LYS A 27 8.46 -24.40 7.29
CA LYS A 27 7.08 -24.51 7.80
C LYS A 27 6.13 -23.46 7.23
N TYR A 28 6.64 -22.33 6.70
CA TYR A 28 5.85 -21.23 6.14
C TYR A 28 5.87 -21.16 4.62
N HIS A 29 6.61 -22.04 3.93
CA HIS A 29 6.62 -22.10 2.46
C HIS A 29 5.22 -22.17 1.83
N PRO A 30 4.21 -22.85 2.41
CA PRO A 30 2.85 -22.84 1.84
C PRO A 30 2.20 -21.46 1.72
N TRP A 31 2.68 -20.45 2.47
CA TRP A 31 2.16 -19.08 2.46
C TRP A 31 3.16 -18.07 1.89
N ALA A 32 4.26 -18.54 1.29
CA ALA A 32 5.29 -17.67 0.72
C ALA A 32 4.68 -16.67 -0.28
N ASP A 33 3.80 -17.16 -1.15
CA ASP A 33 3.16 -16.37 -2.20
C ASP A 33 1.97 -15.52 -1.71
N THR A 34 1.34 -15.87 -0.58
CA THR A 34 0.06 -15.28 -0.12
C THR A 34 0.19 -14.34 1.08
N VAL A 35 1.16 -14.57 1.97
CA VAL A 35 1.34 -13.76 3.19
C VAL A 35 2.71 -13.10 3.22
N CYS A 36 3.73 -13.76 2.65
CA CYS A 36 5.11 -13.29 2.72
C CYS A 36 5.57 -12.55 1.45
N ASN A 37 4.74 -12.52 0.41
CA ASN A 37 5.06 -11.81 -0.82
C ASN A 37 4.84 -10.28 -0.61
N PRO A 38 5.84 -9.43 -0.89
CA PRO A 38 5.73 -7.97 -0.79
C PRO A 38 4.52 -7.38 -1.52
N SER A 39 4.12 -7.94 -2.67
CA SER A 39 2.96 -7.44 -3.43
C SER A 39 1.64 -7.60 -2.69
N GLU A 40 1.56 -8.49 -1.70
CA GLU A 40 0.37 -8.66 -0.87
C GLU A 40 0.26 -7.55 0.19
N PHE A 41 1.35 -6.83 0.51
CA PHE A 41 1.33 -5.66 1.39
C PHE A 41 0.91 -4.36 0.69
N GLU A 42 0.82 -4.38 -0.65
CA GLU A 42 0.30 -3.26 -1.46
C GLU A 42 -1.22 -3.33 -1.60
N LYS A 43 -1.87 -4.35 -1.02
CA LYS A 43 -3.32 -4.59 -1.11
C LYS A 43 -3.90 -4.61 0.29
N LEU A 44 -5.03 -3.93 0.46
CA LEU A 44 -5.81 -4.06 1.68
C LEU A 44 -6.49 -5.43 1.74
N PRO A 45 -6.40 -6.18 2.85
CA PRO A 45 -7.20 -7.38 3.04
C PRO A 45 -8.70 -7.04 3.05
N GLU A 46 -9.55 -8.02 2.74
CA GLU A 46 -11.00 -7.86 2.84
C GLU A 46 -11.43 -7.60 4.29
N HIS A 47 -12.45 -6.74 4.45
CA HIS A 47 -13.08 -6.48 5.75
C HIS A 47 -13.57 -7.79 6.38
N HIS A 48 -13.31 -7.98 7.67
CA HIS A 48 -13.65 -9.21 8.39
C HIS A 48 -14.49 -8.95 9.64
N PRO A 49 -15.22 -9.95 10.16
CA PRO A 49 -16.05 -9.78 11.36
C PRO A 49 -15.30 -9.45 12.66
N PHE A 50 -13.97 -9.34 12.60
CA PHE A 50 -13.11 -9.01 13.73
C PHE A 50 -12.38 -7.68 13.54
N ASP A 51 -12.83 -6.86 12.57
CA ASP A 51 -12.37 -5.48 12.47
C ASP A 51 -12.71 -4.73 13.75
N VAL A 52 -11.80 -3.83 14.16
CA VAL A 52 -11.88 -3.16 15.45
C VAL A 52 -12.75 -1.93 15.35
N ASP A 53 -13.87 -1.95 16.05
CA ASP A 53 -14.73 -0.78 16.23
C ASP A 53 -14.14 0.18 17.28
N ILE A 54 -14.30 1.48 17.05
CA ILE A 54 -13.97 2.52 18.02
C ILE A 54 -15.27 2.99 18.69
N GLU A 55 -15.54 2.46 19.88
CA GLU A 55 -16.71 2.85 20.68
C GLU A 55 -16.52 4.27 21.25
N LEU A 56 -17.55 5.11 21.12
CA LEU A 56 -17.59 6.42 21.75
C LEU A 56 -18.46 6.38 23.01
N GLU A 57 -18.06 7.11 24.05
CA GLU A 57 -18.92 7.33 25.22
C GLU A 57 -20.17 8.13 24.83
N GLU A 58 -21.28 7.91 25.55
CA GLU A 58 -22.54 8.60 25.31
C GLU A 58 -22.37 10.14 25.37
N GLY A 59 -22.81 10.81 24.31
CA GLY A 59 -22.72 12.27 24.19
C GLY A 59 -21.33 12.83 23.90
N LYS A 60 -20.33 11.99 23.62
CA LYS A 60 -18.98 12.43 23.20
C LYS A 60 -18.80 12.42 21.69
N THR A 61 -17.92 13.31 21.22
CA THR A 61 -17.41 13.33 19.85
C THR A 61 -15.88 13.45 19.88
N PRO A 62 -15.17 13.00 18.85
CA PRO A 62 -13.73 13.19 18.76
C PRO A 62 -13.36 14.67 18.86
N PRO A 63 -12.31 15.04 19.61
CA PRO A 63 -11.87 16.43 19.69
C PRO A 63 -11.32 16.88 18.34
N PHE A 64 -11.64 18.11 17.95
CA PHE A 64 -11.05 18.74 16.76
C PHE A 64 -9.92 19.68 17.19
N GLY A 65 -8.72 19.47 16.65
CA GLY A 65 -7.56 20.32 16.89
C GLY A 65 -7.19 21.14 15.65
N PRO A 66 -6.49 22.28 15.81
CA PRO A 66 -5.96 23.02 14.67
C PRO A 66 -4.91 22.18 13.92
N ILE A 67 -4.90 22.28 12.59
CA ILE A 67 -3.84 21.69 11.77
C ILE A 67 -2.63 22.63 11.84
N TYR A 68 -1.50 22.11 12.34
CA TYR A 68 -0.27 22.88 12.43
C TYR A 68 0.44 22.97 11.07
N HIS A 69 1.08 24.11 10.83
CA HIS A 69 1.90 24.31 9.63
C HIS A 69 3.09 23.33 9.63
N LEU A 70 3.29 22.69 8.49
CA LEU A 70 4.46 21.87 8.22
C LEU A 70 5.55 22.72 7.56
N THR A 71 6.81 22.34 7.77
CA THR A 71 7.92 22.88 6.98
C THR A 71 7.83 22.36 5.54
N PRO A 72 8.40 23.04 4.53
CA PRO A 72 8.33 22.57 3.14
C PRO A 72 8.77 21.12 2.96
N VAL A 73 9.89 20.74 3.58
CA VAL A 73 10.40 19.35 3.56
C VAL A 73 9.40 18.34 4.11
N LYS A 74 8.67 18.70 5.18
CA LYS A 74 7.64 17.82 5.76
C LYS A 74 6.39 17.78 4.89
N CYS A 75 6.02 18.88 4.24
CA CYS A 75 4.91 18.89 3.28
C CYS A 75 5.18 17.91 2.14
N ASP A 76 6.37 17.96 1.53
CA ASP A 76 6.73 17.11 0.40
C ASP A 76 6.71 15.63 0.80
N ALA A 77 7.29 15.29 1.95
CA ALA A 77 7.29 13.93 2.47
C ALA A 77 5.87 13.41 2.77
N VAL A 78 4.99 14.26 3.33
CA VAL A 78 3.59 13.88 3.57
C VAL A 78 2.83 13.73 2.26
N ALA A 79 3.07 14.58 1.26
CA ALA A 79 2.42 14.49 -0.04
C ALA A 79 2.80 13.18 -0.77
N GLU A 80 4.06 12.79 -0.74
CA GLU A 80 4.53 11.51 -1.28
C GLU A 80 3.88 10.33 -0.55
N TYR A 81 3.90 10.33 0.78
CA TYR A 81 3.28 9.29 1.59
C TYR A 81 1.78 9.15 1.27
N VAL A 82 1.06 10.28 1.21
CA VAL A 82 -0.38 10.28 0.95
C VAL A 82 -0.67 9.74 -0.45
N THR A 83 0.08 10.18 -1.45
CA THR A 83 -0.09 9.73 -2.84
C THR A 83 0.09 8.21 -2.96
N ASN A 84 1.14 7.66 -2.34
CA ASN A 84 1.44 6.23 -2.42
C ASN A 84 0.37 5.38 -1.69
N ASN A 85 -0.08 5.83 -0.51
CA ASN A 85 -1.04 5.08 0.29
C ASN A 85 -2.48 5.18 -0.24
N LEU A 86 -2.85 6.28 -0.91
CA LEU A 86 -4.13 6.39 -1.62
C LEU A 86 -4.23 5.39 -2.78
N GLN A 87 -3.13 5.12 -3.47
CA GLN A 87 -3.10 4.13 -4.56
C GLN A 87 -3.33 2.70 -4.05
N CYS A 88 -2.86 2.40 -2.83
CA CYS A 88 -3.01 1.09 -2.19
C CYS A 88 -4.30 0.94 -1.36
N GLY A 89 -5.07 2.02 -1.18
CA GLY A 89 -6.28 2.04 -0.35
C GLY A 89 -6.00 1.99 1.16
N HIS A 90 -4.80 2.36 1.58
CA HIS A 90 -4.40 2.37 2.99
C HIS A 90 -4.89 3.61 3.76
N ILE A 91 -5.26 4.67 3.04
CA ILE A 91 -5.81 5.93 3.56
C ILE A 91 -6.88 6.50 2.61
#